data_AF-B0Z664-F1
#
_entry.id   AF-B0Z664-F1
#
_cell.length_a   1.000
_cell.length_b   1.000
_cell.length_c   1.000
_cell.angle_alpha   90.00
_cell.angle_beta   90.00
_cell.angle_gamma   90.00
#
_symmetry.space_group_name_H-M   'P 1'
#
loop_
_entity.id
_entity.type
_entity.pdbx_description
1 polymer ?
#
loop_
_entity_poly.entity_id
_entity_poly.type
_entity_poly.pdbx_seq_one_letter_code
_entity_poly.pdbx_strand_id
1 'polypeptide(L)'
;MTFALRKKEILIDILVRLPAKSLVRFLCTCKSWSDLIGSSSFVITHLHRNVTKHAHVYLLCLHHQSFECQVDPDDPYVGQELQWSLFCNETFEECSKLSHPLGSTEHYVIYGSSNGLVCISDEILNFDSPIHIWNPSVRKLRTPPISANINIKFSCVALQFGFHPEVNDYKAVRMMRTNKGALAVEVYSLRTDSWKMIEAIPPWLKCTWQHHTGT
;
A
#
# COMPACT_ATOMS: atom_id res chain seq x y z
N MET A 1 -32.63 5.24 27.57
CA MET A 1 -31.26 5.49 27.03
C MET A 1 -30.58 4.21 26.52
N THR A 2 -30.87 3.03 27.08
CA THR A 2 -30.32 1.71 26.71
C THR A 2 -30.76 1.16 25.33
N PHE A 3 -31.98 1.43 24.86
CA PHE A 3 -32.45 0.96 23.55
C PHE A 3 -31.71 1.60 22.34
N ALA A 4 -31.28 2.85 22.45
CA ALA A 4 -30.56 3.55 21.39
C ALA A 4 -29.11 3.06 21.25
N LEU A 5 -28.46 2.74 22.37
CA LEU A 5 -27.12 2.13 22.40
C LEU A 5 -27.10 0.76 21.71
N ARG A 6 -28.10 -0.09 22.01
CA ARG A 6 -28.21 -1.43 21.41
C ARG A 6 -28.43 -1.37 19.88
N LYS A 7 -29.18 -0.38 19.38
CA LYS A 7 -29.34 -0.15 17.93
C LYS A 7 -28.03 0.28 17.26
N LYS A 8 -27.23 1.13 17.92
CA LYS A 8 -25.93 1.59 17.41
C LYS A 8 -24.92 0.44 17.32
N GLU A 9 -24.89 -0.43 18.31
CA GLU A 9 -24.01 -1.62 18.31
C GLU A 9 -24.36 -2.59 17.18
N ILE A 10 -25.64 -2.88 16.98
CA ILE A 10 -26.11 -3.73 15.87
C ILE A 10 -25.73 -3.10 14.52
N LEU A 11 -25.92 -1.78 14.39
CA LEU A 11 -25.53 -1.06 13.18
C LEU A 11 -24.02 -1.18 12.93
N ILE A 12 -23.18 -0.97 13.95
CA ILE A 12 -21.73 -1.17 13.82
C ILE A 12 -21.41 -2.59 13.37
N ASP A 13 -22.00 -3.62 14.01
CA ASP A 13 -21.78 -5.04 13.66
C ASP A 13 -22.17 -5.36 12.22
N ILE A 14 -23.25 -4.75 11.71
CA ILE A 14 -23.64 -4.87 10.30
C ILE A 14 -22.62 -4.17 9.39
N LEU A 15 -22.21 -2.95 9.73
CA LEU A 15 -21.31 -2.17 8.85
C LEU A 15 -19.90 -2.74 8.80
N VAL A 16 -19.37 -3.27 9.90
CA VAL A 16 -18.06 -3.93 9.89
C VAL A 16 -18.05 -5.24 9.07
N ARG A 17 -19.20 -5.71 8.60
CA ARG A 17 -19.36 -6.86 7.68
C ARG A 17 -19.28 -6.51 6.21
N LEU A 18 -19.30 -5.23 5.88
CA LEU A 18 -19.40 -4.82 4.49
C LEU A 18 -18.00 -4.62 3.87
N PRO A 19 -17.84 -4.91 2.56
CA PRO A 19 -16.64 -4.55 1.83
C PRO A 19 -16.35 -3.04 1.93
N ALA A 20 -15.07 -2.66 1.92
CA ALA A 20 -14.66 -1.25 1.98
C ALA A 20 -15.33 -0.38 0.90
N LYS A 21 -15.52 -0.93 -0.31
CA LYS A 21 -16.22 -0.27 -1.42
C LYS A 21 -17.67 0.10 -1.09
N SER A 22 -18.39 -0.76 -0.36
CA SER A 22 -19.76 -0.47 0.08
C SER A 22 -19.77 0.61 1.16
N LEU A 23 -18.83 0.55 2.10
CA LEU A 23 -18.69 1.55 3.15
C LEU A 23 -18.41 2.95 2.60
N VAL A 24 -17.57 3.07 1.57
CA VAL A 24 -17.32 4.36 0.91
C VAL A 24 -18.58 4.96 0.30
N ARG A 25 -19.46 4.15 -0.30
CA ARG A 25 -20.76 4.64 -0.79
C ARG A 25 -21.63 5.18 0.35
N PHE A 26 -21.54 4.56 1.52
CA PHE A 26 -22.29 4.98 2.70
C PHE A 26 -21.77 6.25 3.36
N LEU A 27 -20.50 6.64 3.14
CA LEU A 27 -19.98 7.93 3.59
C LEU A 27 -20.77 9.13 3.03
N CYS A 28 -21.42 8.97 1.87
CA CYS A 28 -22.19 10.01 1.20
C CYS A 28 -23.67 10.07 1.65
N THR A 29 -24.12 9.19 2.54
CA THR A 29 -25.55 9.08 2.90
C THR A 29 -25.99 10.13 3.92
N CYS A 30 -25.29 10.22 5.06
CA CYS A 30 -25.49 11.27 6.06
C CYS A 30 -24.26 11.44 6.96
N LYS A 31 -24.19 12.57 7.67
CA LYS A 31 -23.07 12.91 8.57
C LYS A 31 -22.82 11.84 9.63
N SER A 32 -23.89 11.33 10.27
CA SER A 32 -23.74 10.30 11.31
C SER A 32 -23.07 9.03 10.79
N TRP A 33 -23.32 8.63 9.54
CA TRP A 33 -22.68 7.47 8.94
C TRP A 33 -21.24 7.78 8.53
N SER A 34 -21.00 8.97 7.99
CA SER A 34 -19.67 9.46 7.66
C SER A 34 -18.76 9.50 8.90
N ASP A 35 -19.24 10.09 10.00
CA ASP A 35 -18.53 10.18 11.28
C ASP A 35 -18.26 8.79 11.88
N LEU A 36 -19.25 7.89 11.80
CA LEU A 36 -19.11 6.53 12.33
C LEU A 36 -18.07 5.73 11.55
N ILE A 37 -18.22 5.67 10.22
CA ILE A 37 -17.35 4.88 9.33
C ILE A 37 -15.95 5.49 9.29
N GLY A 38 -15.84 6.81 9.35
CA GLY A 38 -14.56 7.54 9.38
C GLY A 38 -13.84 7.48 10.72
N SER A 39 -14.49 7.02 11.80
CA SER A 39 -13.85 6.93 13.12
C SER A 39 -12.72 5.90 13.14
N SER A 40 -11.63 6.22 13.84
CA SER A 40 -10.48 5.33 13.97
C SER A 40 -10.85 3.97 14.57
N SER A 41 -11.75 3.96 15.56
CA SER A 41 -12.26 2.73 16.18
C SER A 41 -12.99 1.82 15.19
N PHE A 42 -13.81 2.40 14.31
CA PHE A 42 -14.54 1.64 13.30
C PHE A 42 -13.57 1.07 12.27
N VAL A 43 -12.64 1.89 11.77
CA VAL A 43 -11.63 1.46 10.80
C VAL A 43 -10.77 0.32 11.35
N ILE A 44 -10.28 0.43 12.59
CA ILE A 44 -9.48 -0.63 13.24
C ILE A 44 -10.31 -1.91 13.39
N THR A 45 -11.56 -1.79 13.83
CA THR A 45 -12.44 -2.95 14.03
C THR A 45 -12.77 -3.64 12.71
N HIS A 46 -13.05 -2.86 11.66
CA HIS A 46 -13.30 -3.37 10.31
C HIS A 46 -12.07 -4.10 9.74
N LEU A 47 -10.88 -3.50 9.86
CA LEU A 47 -9.63 -4.10 9.41
C LEU A 47 -9.33 -5.41 10.15
N HIS A 48 -9.37 -5.39 11.49
CA HIS A 48 -9.10 -6.57 12.30
C HIS A 48 -10.08 -7.70 12.01
N ARG A 49 -11.35 -7.37 11.78
CA ARG A 49 -12.38 -8.35 11.42
C ARG A 49 -12.13 -8.99 10.06
N ASN A 50 -11.77 -8.21 9.04
CA ASN A 50 -11.48 -8.75 7.72
C ASN A 50 -10.23 -9.65 7.73
N VAL A 51 -9.18 -9.24 8.46
CA VAL A 51 -7.96 -10.04 8.64
C VAL A 51 -8.26 -11.35 9.37
N THR A 52 -8.96 -11.30 10.50
CA THR A 52 -9.22 -12.50 11.33
C THR A 52 -10.22 -13.47 10.73
N LYS A 53 -11.18 -12.98 9.93
CA LYS A 53 -12.18 -13.83 9.26
C LYS A 53 -11.79 -14.22 7.85
N HIS A 54 -10.64 -13.76 7.36
CA HIS A 54 -10.24 -13.86 5.95
C HIS A 54 -11.35 -13.41 4.98
N ALA A 55 -12.22 -12.50 5.44
CA ALA A 55 -13.32 -11.99 4.66
C ALA A 55 -12.80 -10.86 3.76
N HIS A 56 -13.19 -10.88 2.48
CA HIS A 56 -12.74 -9.89 1.49
C HIS A 56 -11.22 -9.88 1.27
N VAL A 57 -10.61 -11.08 1.29
CA VAL A 57 -9.22 -11.26 0.89
C VAL A 57 -9.17 -11.41 -0.63
N TYR A 58 -8.34 -10.59 -1.26
CA TYR A 58 -8.18 -10.57 -2.71
C TYR A 58 -6.71 -10.72 -3.05
N LEU A 59 -6.44 -11.37 -4.17
CA LEU A 59 -5.12 -11.39 -4.79
C LEU A 59 -5.04 -10.21 -5.75
N LEU A 60 -4.03 -9.36 -5.58
CA LEU A 60 -3.73 -8.29 -6.54
C LEU A 60 -2.64 -8.79 -7.48
N CYS A 61 -2.94 -8.79 -8.78
CA CYS A 61 -2.02 -9.30 -9.79
C CYS A 61 -1.84 -8.29 -10.93
N LEU A 62 -0.60 -8.15 -11.39
CA LEU A 62 -0.24 -7.52 -12.65
C LEU A 62 -0.06 -8.62 -13.69
N HIS A 63 -0.81 -8.56 -14.78
CA HIS A 63 -0.85 -9.62 -15.79
C HIS A 63 -1.17 -9.04 -17.17
N HIS A 64 -0.97 -9.85 -18.21
CA HIS A 64 -1.31 -9.47 -19.58
C HIS A 64 -2.82 -9.60 -19.83
N GLN A 65 -3.40 -8.71 -20.64
CA GLN A 65 -4.85 -8.66 -20.91
C GLN A 65 -5.41 -9.97 -21.53
N SER A 66 -4.56 -10.76 -22.18
CA SER A 66 -4.88 -12.09 -22.71
C SER A 66 -4.13 -13.18 -21.94
N PHE A 67 -4.80 -13.83 -20.99
CA PHE A 67 -4.33 -15.10 -20.41
C PHE A 67 -4.31 -16.24 -21.45
N GLU A 68 -5.07 -16.09 -22.54
CA GLU A 68 -5.13 -17.02 -23.66
C GLU A 68 -4.59 -16.33 -24.92
N CYS A 69 -3.32 -16.54 -25.24
CA CYS A 69 -2.85 -16.30 -26.60
C CYS A 69 -1.82 -17.37 -26.95
N GLN A 70 -2.14 -18.21 -27.93
CA GLN A 70 -1.08 -18.69 -28.81
C GLN A 70 -0.58 -17.44 -29.53
N VAL A 71 0.51 -16.89 -29.02
CA VAL A 71 1.12 -15.67 -29.57
C VAL A 71 1.55 -15.99 -30.99
N ASP A 72 0.97 -15.31 -31.97
CA ASP A 72 1.57 -15.21 -33.31
C ASP A 72 2.81 -14.30 -33.16
N PRO A 73 4.03 -14.82 -33.38
CA PRO A 73 5.25 -14.03 -33.24
C PRO A 73 5.31 -12.82 -34.19
N ASP A 74 4.47 -12.79 -35.23
CA ASP A 74 4.51 -11.79 -36.30
C ASP A 74 3.46 -10.67 -36.18
N ASP A 75 2.67 -10.57 -35.09
CA ASP A 75 1.70 -9.46 -34.93
C ASP A 75 2.38 -8.15 -34.44
N PRO A 76 2.51 -7.12 -35.31
CA PRO A 76 3.19 -5.88 -34.96
C PRO A 76 2.29 -4.89 -34.19
N TYR A 77 1.04 -5.24 -33.89
CA TYR A 77 0.06 -4.37 -33.22
C TYR A 77 -0.31 -4.81 -31.79
N VAL A 78 0.21 -5.92 -31.27
CA VAL A 78 0.00 -6.29 -29.86
C VAL A 78 0.93 -5.48 -28.97
N GLY A 79 0.53 -4.24 -28.67
CA GLY A 79 1.03 -3.54 -27.49
C GLY A 79 0.62 -4.35 -26.26
N GLN A 80 1.60 -4.91 -25.55
CA GLN A 80 1.36 -5.78 -24.39
C GLN A 80 0.93 -4.94 -23.18
N GLU A 81 -0.29 -4.42 -23.19
CA GLU A 81 -0.76 -3.56 -22.09
C GLU A 81 -0.98 -4.42 -20.83
N LEU A 82 -0.07 -4.28 -19.87
CA LEU A 82 -0.20 -4.91 -18.56
C LEU A 82 -1.41 -4.33 -17.83
N GLN A 83 -2.18 -5.18 -17.15
CA GLN A 83 -3.38 -4.83 -16.42
C GLN A 83 -3.30 -5.28 -14.95
N TRP A 84 -3.72 -4.41 -14.04
CA TRP A 84 -3.93 -4.77 -12.64
C TRP A 84 -5.35 -5.33 -12.47
N SER A 85 -5.48 -6.48 -11.81
CA SER A 85 -6.78 -7.02 -11.41
C SER A 85 -6.77 -7.58 -10.00
N LEU A 86 -7.94 -7.54 -9.36
CA LEU A 86 -8.21 -8.27 -8.13
C LEU A 86 -8.84 -9.61 -8.47
N PHE A 87 -8.32 -10.66 -7.88
CA PHE A 87 -8.84 -12.02 -7.99
C PHE A 87 -9.33 -12.50 -6.63
N CYS A 88 -10.34 -13.37 -6.64
CA CYS A 88 -10.79 -14.06 -5.45
C CYS A 88 -9.67 -14.99 -4.97
N ASN A 89 -9.36 -14.98 -3.67
CA ASN A 89 -8.31 -15.86 -3.14
C ASN A 89 -8.69 -17.35 -3.17
N GLU A 90 -9.99 -17.66 -3.16
CA GLU A 90 -10.52 -19.03 -3.13
C GLU A 90 -10.73 -19.58 -4.54
N THR A 91 -11.42 -18.83 -5.40
CA THR A 91 -11.78 -19.29 -6.75
C THR A 91 -10.77 -18.88 -7.82
N PHE A 92 -9.85 -17.95 -7.52
CA PHE A 92 -8.95 -17.32 -8.49
C PHE A 92 -9.67 -16.64 -9.66
N GLU A 93 -10.97 -16.40 -9.54
CA GLU A 93 -11.74 -15.67 -10.55
C GLU A 93 -11.49 -14.17 -10.45
N GLU A 94 -11.44 -13.50 -11.60
CA GLU A 94 -11.29 -12.06 -11.66
C GLU A 94 -12.51 -11.36 -11.03
N CYS A 95 -12.28 -10.69 -9.91
CA CYS A 95 -13.29 -9.92 -9.19
C CYS A 95 -13.45 -8.51 -9.76
N SER A 96 -12.34 -7.87 -10.14
CA SER A 96 -12.38 -6.53 -10.71
C SER A 96 -11.10 -6.13 -11.41
N LYS A 97 -11.25 -5.50 -12.57
CA LYS A 97 -10.20 -4.77 -13.27
C LYS A 97 -9.88 -3.44 -12.61
N LEU A 98 -8.59 -3.14 -12.50
CA LEU A 98 -8.05 -1.92 -11.93
C LEU A 98 -7.28 -1.16 -13.00
N SER A 99 -7.60 0.12 -13.16
CA SER A 99 -6.75 1.06 -13.87
C SER A 99 -5.54 1.37 -12.99
N HIS A 100 -4.34 1.37 -13.56
CA HIS A 100 -3.18 1.89 -12.83
C HIS A 100 -3.43 3.34 -12.43
N PRO A 101 -3.14 3.73 -11.19
CA PRO A 101 -3.43 5.08 -10.71
C PRO A 101 -2.67 6.18 -11.50
N LEU A 102 -1.62 5.83 -12.25
CA LEU A 102 -0.81 6.76 -13.07
C LEU A 102 -0.92 6.50 -14.58
N GLY A 103 -1.85 5.66 -15.03
CA GLY A 103 -2.06 5.36 -16.45
C GLY A 103 -1.12 4.30 -17.04
N SER A 104 0.19 4.37 -16.79
CA SER A 104 1.16 3.35 -17.26
C SER A 104 1.38 2.24 -16.24
N THR A 105 1.37 0.98 -16.69
CA THR A 105 1.53 -0.24 -15.87
C THR A 105 2.91 -0.88 -15.96
N GLU A 106 3.76 -0.44 -16.88
CA GLU A 106 4.88 -1.26 -17.38
C GLU A 106 6.12 -1.30 -16.50
N HIS A 107 6.19 -0.50 -15.41
CA HIS A 107 7.43 -0.35 -14.65
C HIS A 107 7.24 -0.33 -13.13
N TYR A 108 6.06 -0.71 -12.61
CA TYR A 108 5.78 -0.66 -11.18
C TYR A 108 5.79 -2.04 -10.52
N VAL A 109 6.51 -2.15 -9.41
CA VAL A 109 6.59 -3.35 -8.56
C VAL A 109 5.93 -3.09 -7.21
N ILE A 110 5.33 -4.12 -6.61
CA ILE A 110 4.78 -4.07 -5.25
C ILE A 110 5.89 -4.33 -4.22
N TYR A 111 6.10 -3.37 -3.33
CA TYR A 111 7.09 -3.44 -2.24
C TYR A 111 6.47 -3.81 -0.88
N GLY A 112 5.17 -4.06 -0.86
CA GLY A 112 4.47 -4.56 0.31
C GLY A 112 2.98 -4.24 0.28
N SER A 113 2.22 -4.99 1.05
CA SER A 113 0.81 -4.70 1.29
C SER A 113 0.49 -4.81 2.77
N SER A 114 -0.42 -3.97 3.24
CA SER A 114 -0.90 -4.03 4.62
C SER A 114 -2.29 -3.43 4.69
N ASN A 115 -3.24 -4.16 5.29
CA ASN A 115 -4.61 -3.69 5.54
C ASN A 115 -5.32 -3.13 4.28
N GLY A 116 -5.07 -3.73 3.11
CA GLY A 116 -5.64 -3.29 1.83
C GLY A 116 -4.95 -2.07 1.19
N LEU A 117 -3.91 -1.53 1.82
CA LEU A 117 -2.98 -0.58 1.20
C LEU A 117 -1.83 -1.34 0.55
N VAL A 118 -1.37 -0.85 -0.59
CA VAL A 118 -0.29 -1.44 -1.38
C VAL A 118 0.74 -0.35 -1.64
N CYS A 119 2.02 -0.66 -1.39
CA CYS A 119 3.12 0.20 -1.75
C CYS A 119 3.68 -0.23 -3.10
N ILE A 120 3.69 0.69 -4.06
CA ILE A 120 4.24 0.49 -5.40
C ILE A 120 5.29 1.56 -5.70
N SER A 121 6.29 1.20 -6.49
CA SER A 121 7.32 2.13 -6.99
C SER A 121 7.97 1.51 -8.23
N ASP A 122 8.89 2.22 -8.85
CA ASP A 122 9.61 1.75 -10.04
C ASP A 122 10.33 0.44 -9.75
N GLU A 123 10.38 -0.46 -10.74
CA GLU A 123 11.16 -1.70 -10.68
C GLU A 123 12.64 -1.42 -10.36
N ILE A 124 13.20 -0.39 -11.03
CA ILE A 124 14.56 0.08 -10.78
C ILE A 124 14.49 1.25 -9.78
N LEU A 125 14.58 0.92 -8.49
CA LEU A 125 14.52 1.91 -7.42
C LEU A 125 15.78 2.80 -7.35
N ASN A 126 15.57 4.09 -7.55
CA ASN A 126 16.55 5.14 -7.26
C ASN A 126 16.14 5.94 -6.02
N PHE A 127 17.02 6.85 -5.56
CA PHE A 127 16.73 7.71 -4.41
C PHE A 127 15.52 8.62 -4.63
N ASP A 128 15.34 9.07 -5.87
CA ASP A 128 14.30 9.96 -6.37
C ASP A 128 13.10 9.20 -6.97
N SER A 129 13.16 7.87 -7.05
CA SER A 129 12.02 7.06 -7.52
C SER A 129 10.79 7.37 -6.67
N PRO A 130 9.67 7.71 -7.31
CA PRO A 130 8.45 8.04 -6.61
C PRO A 130 7.91 6.78 -5.93
N ILE A 131 7.56 6.92 -4.66
CA ILE A 131 6.89 5.87 -3.90
C ILE A 131 5.41 6.21 -3.91
N HIS A 132 4.56 5.21 -4.12
CA HIS A 132 3.12 5.40 -4.06
C HIS A 132 2.49 4.41 -3.09
N ILE A 133 1.60 4.93 -2.25
CA ILE A 133 0.74 4.15 -1.37
C ILE A 133 -0.65 4.19 -1.99
N TRP A 134 -1.06 3.06 -2.52
CA TRP A 134 -2.31 2.88 -3.25
C TRP A 134 -3.33 2.11 -2.42
N ASN A 135 -4.57 2.57 -2.43
CA ASN A 135 -5.72 1.78 -1.99
C ASN A 135 -6.54 1.36 -3.23
N PRO A 136 -6.40 0.10 -3.69
CA PRO A 136 -7.11 -0.40 -4.87
C PRO A 136 -8.63 -0.39 -4.72
N SER A 137 -9.15 -0.66 -3.52
CA SER A 137 -10.59 -0.79 -3.27
C SER A 137 -11.36 0.51 -3.47
N VAL A 138 -10.70 1.65 -3.24
CA VAL A 138 -11.29 2.99 -3.35
C VAL A 138 -10.60 3.85 -4.40
N ARG A 139 -9.65 3.28 -5.16
CA ARG A 139 -8.88 3.92 -6.22
C ARG A 139 -8.21 5.23 -5.80
N LYS A 140 -7.71 5.28 -4.56
CA LYS A 140 -7.02 6.45 -4.02
C LYS A 140 -5.52 6.20 -3.99
N LEU A 141 -4.77 7.11 -4.60
CA LEU A 141 -3.30 7.12 -4.56
C LEU A 141 -2.84 8.21 -3.60
N ARG A 142 -1.77 7.93 -2.85
CA ARG A 142 -0.99 8.93 -2.13
C ARG A 142 0.47 8.76 -2.47
N THR A 143 1.12 9.87 -2.83
CA THR A 143 2.56 9.92 -3.10
C THR A 143 3.20 10.66 -1.94
N PRO A 144 4.04 10.01 -1.10
CA PRO A 144 4.85 10.69 -0.11
C PRO A 144 5.70 11.80 -0.75
N PRO A 145 6.05 12.86 -0.01
CA PRO A 145 6.98 13.87 -0.50
C PRO A 145 8.35 13.23 -0.78
N ILE A 146 9.10 13.81 -1.71
CA ILE A 146 10.49 13.43 -1.95
C ILE A 146 11.31 13.82 -0.71
N SER A 147 12.21 12.95 -0.25
CA SER A 147 13.08 13.25 0.89
C SER A 147 14.00 14.43 0.57
N ALA A 148 14.17 15.33 1.54
CA ALA A 148 15.01 16.53 1.43
C ALA A 148 16.53 16.22 1.37
N ASN A 149 16.96 14.97 1.58
CA ASN A 149 18.36 14.57 1.59
C ASN A 149 18.95 14.40 0.16
N ILE A 150 18.77 15.41 -0.69
CA ILE A 150 19.10 15.41 -2.13
C ILE A 150 20.63 15.48 -2.38
N ASN A 151 21.43 15.89 -1.39
CA ASN A 151 22.86 16.18 -1.58
C ASN A 151 23.76 14.94 -1.71
N ILE A 152 23.25 13.72 -1.49
CA ILE A 152 24.05 12.50 -1.56
C ILE A 152 23.40 11.55 -2.57
N LYS A 153 24.18 11.14 -3.58
CA LYS A 153 23.74 10.11 -4.53
C LYS A 153 23.67 8.77 -3.83
N PHE A 154 22.46 8.36 -3.51
CA PHE A 154 22.15 7.01 -3.02
C PHE A 154 21.57 6.16 -4.14
N SER A 155 21.91 4.88 -4.16
CA SER A 155 21.08 3.87 -4.80
C SER A 155 20.16 3.24 -3.74
N CYS A 156 18.90 3.00 -4.10
CA CYS A 156 18.00 2.28 -3.22
C CYS A 156 18.32 0.79 -3.32
N VAL A 157 18.46 0.14 -2.17
CA VAL A 157 18.78 -1.29 -2.07
C VAL A 157 17.53 -2.09 -1.76
N ALA A 158 16.63 -1.53 -0.95
CA ALA A 158 15.38 -2.17 -0.58
C ALA A 158 14.34 -1.13 -0.20
N LEU A 159 13.09 -1.40 -0.56
CA LEU A 159 11.90 -0.69 -0.10
C LEU A 159 10.94 -1.72 0.50
N GLN A 160 10.40 -1.43 1.68
CA GLN A 160 9.41 -2.26 2.36
C GLN A 160 8.31 -1.38 2.93
N PHE A 161 7.09 -1.91 2.93
CA PHE A 161 5.93 -1.22 3.48
C PHE A 161 5.20 -2.09 4.49
N GLY A 162 4.76 -1.48 5.59
CA GLY A 162 4.03 -2.18 6.63
C GLY A 162 3.27 -1.27 7.58
N PHE A 163 2.48 -1.88 8.44
CA PHE A 163 1.73 -1.21 9.50
C PHE A 163 2.43 -1.45 10.84
N HIS A 164 2.62 -0.38 11.62
CA HIS A 164 3.14 -0.42 12.97
C HIS A 164 1.95 -0.31 13.95
N PRO A 165 1.54 -1.43 14.60
CA PRO A 165 0.32 -1.47 15.41
C PRO A 165 0.36 -0.59 16.66
N GLU A 166 1.49 -0.58 17.39
CA GLU A 166 1.61 0.14 18.67
C GLU A 166 1.38 1.64 18.51
N VAL A 167 1.89 2.23 17.43
CA VAL A 167 1.68 3.64 17.12
C VAL A 167 0.53 3.86 16.15
N ASN A 168 -0.16 2.83 15.65
CA ASN A 168 -1.21 2.95 14.63
C ASN A 168 -0.78 3.81 13.42
N ASP A 169 0.30 3.42 12.76
CA ASP A 169 0.88 4.16 11.64
C ASP A 169 1.37 3.23 10.54
N TYR A 170 1.19 3.63 9.28
CA TYR A 170 1.81 2.95 8.15
C TYR A 170 3.17 3.56 7.89
N LYS A 171 4.14 2.68 7.62
CA LYS A 171 5.52 3.06 7.41
C LYS A 171 6.05 2.45 6.12
N ALA A 172 6.78 3.26 5.37
CA ALA A 172 7.64 2.77 4.30
C ALA A 172 9.09 2.91 4.79
N VAL A 173 9.85 1.83 4.69
CA VAL A 173 11.26 1.79 5.07
C VAL A 173 12.06 1.60 3.81
N ARG A 174 12.99 2.52 3.54
CA ARG A 174 13.95 2.37 2.45
C ARG A 174 15.37 2.26 2.98
N MET A 175 16.09 1.27 2.49
CA MET A 175 17.50 1.09 2.73
C MET A 175 18.26 1.57 1.51
N MET A 176 19.24 2.43 1.74
CA MET A 176 19.94 3.17 0.70
C MET A 176 21.44 3.00 0.87
N ARG A 177 22.17 2.95 -0.24
CA ARG A 177 23.62 2.80 -0.26
C ARG A 177 24.28 3.91 -1.04
N THR A 178 25.30 4.51 -0.46
CA THR A 178 26.16 5.47 -1.18
C THR A 178 27.13 4.74 -2.09
N ASN A 179 27.69 5.44 -3.08
CA ASN A 179 28.81 4.95 -3.88
C ASN A 179 30.05 4.55 -3.04
N LYS A 180 30.25 5.15 -1.87
CA LYS A 180 31.32 4.82 -0.91
C LYS A 180 30.99 3.59 -0.06
N GLY A 181 29.86 2.93 -0.31
CA GLY A 181 29.44 1.72 0.38
C GLY A 181 28.73 1.96 1.72
N ALA A 182 28.55 3.22 2.13
CA ALA A 182 27.86 3.54 3.37
C ALA A 182 26.34 3.31 3.28
N LEU A 183 25.75 2.71 4.31
CA LEU A 183 24.30 2.44 4.40
C LEU A 183 23.58 3.58 5.14
N ALA A 184 22.41 3.95 4.63
CA ALA A 184 21.45 4.81 5.31
C ALA A 184 20.08 4.12 5.29
N VAL A 185 19.31 4.30 6.37
CA VAL A 185 17.93 3.82 6.46
C VAL A 185 17.03 5.02 6.70
N GLU A 186 15.96 5.11 5.91
CA GLU A 186 14.98 6.16 6.06
C GLU A 186 13.58 5.56 6.19
N VAL A 187 12.79 6.15 7.09
CA VAL A 187 11.45 5.70 7.40
C VAL A 187 10.48 6.83 7.15
N TYR A 188 9.54 6.60 6.24
CA TYR A 188 8.36 7.42 6.07
C TYR A 188 7.30 7.06 7.10
N SER A 189 6.61 8.06 7.62
CA SER A 189 5.39 7.92 8.42
C SER A 189 4.22 8.49 7.65
N LEU A 190 3.20 7.66 7.41
CA LEU A 190 1.97 8.10 6.74
C LEU A 190 1.20 9.12 7.59
N ARG A 191 1.27 8.98 8.91
CA ARG A 191 0.64 9.89 9.87
C ARG A 191 1.27 11.29 9.86
N THR A 192 2.60 11.39 9.91
CA THR A 192 3.28 12.71 9.94
C THR A 192 3.60 13.24 8.55
N ASP A 193 3.36 12.44 7.51
CA ASP A 193 3.66 12.74 6.12
C ASP A 193 5.11 13.15 5.87
N SER A 194 6.04 12.51 6.57
CA SER A 194 7.44 12.93 6.57
C SER A 194 8.39 11.74 6.59
N TRP A 195 9.54 11.91 5.96
CA TRP A 195 10.67 10.99 6.04
C TRP A 195 11.56 11.34 7.22
N LYS A 196 12.08 10.31 7.90
CA LYS A 196 13.08 10.46 8.96
C LYS A 196 14.21 9.47 8.75
N MET A 197 15.44 9.96 8.76
CA MET A 197 16.63 9.12 8.73
C MET A 197 16.82 8.44 10.10
N ILE A 198 17.17 7.16 10.09
CA ILE A 198 17.57 6.44 11.28
C ILE A 198 19.09 6.60 11.44
N GLU A 199 19.50 7.26 12.52
CA GLU A 199 20.91 7.51 12.85
C GLU A 199 21.61 6.31 13.49
N ALA A 200 20.86 5.30 13.93
CA ALA A 200 21.41 4.10 14.57
C ALA A 200 20.84 2.83 13.90
N ILE A 201 21.66 2.16 13.10
CA ILE A 201 21.34 0.80 12.63
C ILE A 201 21.36 -0.12 13.86
N PRO A 202 20.28 -0.85 14.16
CA PRO A 202 20.24 -1.66 15.35
C PRO A 202 21.29 -2.80 15.29
N PRO A 203 21.97 -3.16 16.40
CA PRO A 203 23.19 -3.99 16.40
C PRO A 203 23.02 -5.40 15.80
N TRP A 204 21.79 -5.92 15.79
CA TRP A 204 21.44 -7.22 15.20
C TRP A 204 21.43 -7.23 13.67
N LEU A 205 21.33 -6.06 13.03
CA LEU A 205 21.46 -5.91 11.59
C LEU A 205 22.97 -5.90 11.34
N LYS A 206 23.59 -7.09 11.36
CA LYS A 206 25.02 -7.29 11.10
C LYS A 206 25.31 -6.98 9.63
N CYS A 207 25.29 -5.70 9.27
CA CYS A 207 25.85 -5.21 8.02
C CYS A 207 27.36 -5.11 8.21
N THR A 208 28.13 -5.77 7.35
CA THR A 208 29.59 -5.62 7.26
C THR A 208 30.02 -4.27 6.68
N TRP A 209 29.12 -3.28 6.62
CA TRP A 209 29.26 -2.05 5.85
C TRP A 209 29.34 -0.84 6.78
N GLN A 210 30.13 0.17 6.38
CA GLN A 210 30.34 1.38 7.17
C GLN A 210 29.05 2.22 7.25
N HIS A 211 28.76 2.79 8.41
CA HIS A 211 27.57 3.62 8.64
C HIS A 211 27.78 5.05 8.12
N HIS A 212 26.76 5.63 7.49
CA HIS A 212 26.80 7.06 7.17
C HIS A 212 26.45 7.89 8.41
N THR A 213 27.44 8.57 8.98
CA THR A 213 27.22 9.61 9.99
C THR A 213 27.01 10.92 9.25
N GLY A 214 25.82 11.50 9.37
CA GLY A 214 25.49 12.79 8.74
C GLY A 214 26.42 13.90 9.25
N THR A 215 26.80 14.80 8.35
CA THR A 215 27.39 16.12 8.67
C THR A 215 26.34 17.19 8.43
#